data_AF-A0A9Q0XL87-F1
#
_entry.id   AF-A0A9Q0XL87-F1
#
_cell.length_a   1.000
_cell.length_b   1.000
_cell.length_c   1.000
_cell.angle_alpha   90.00
_cell.angle_beta   90.00
_cell.angle_gamma   90.00
#
_symmetry.space_group_name_H-M   'P 1'
#
loop_
_entity.id
_entity.type
_entity.pdbx_description
1 polymer ?
#
loop_
_entity_poly.entity_id
_entity_poly.type
_entity_poly.pdbx_seq_one_letter_code
_entity_poly.pdbx_strand_id
1 'polypeptide(L)'
;MVAFAMRKHSNQKTTNISNVLLCNVTERVSFWFVVTNSSANTAAVPRSDVEAAIRNNRHRINAAFLLNYDTLQFLQILTTLAPPVEQSTPTWLIVFGVVLSIIVAGIVYLVTSGIRQRRRSKKEHEEREELEEKCETAITMENGIPCDALDLKAGQINGVYAAADDERFTPL
;
A
#
# COMPACT_ATOMS: atom_id res chain seq x y z
N MET A 1 32.56 28.15 -17.31
CA MET A 1 32.03 27.19 -16.32
C MET A 1 33.10 26.29 -15.70
N VAL A 2 34.08 25.78 -16.45
CA VAL A 2 35.17 24.94 -15.93
C VAL A 2 35.98 25.63 -14.80
N ALA A 3 36.44 26.87 -15.01
CA ALA A 3 37.17 27.63 -13.97
C ALA A 3 36.35 27.79 -12.68
N PHE A 4 35.02 27.96 -12.79
CA PHE A 4 34.13 28.02 -11.63
C PHE A 4 34.08 26.68 -10.89
N ALA A 5 33.95 25.56 -11.61
CA ALA A 5 33.94 24.23 -11.02
C ALA A 5 35.23 23.94 -10.23
N MET A 6 36.38 24.33 -10.80
CA MET A 6 37.69 24.19 -10.17
C MET A 6 37.81 25.01 -8.87
N ARG A 7 37.36 26.28 -8.87
CA ARG A 7 37.34 27.12 -7.66
C ARG A 7 36.53 26.50 -6.54
N LYS A 8 35.35 25.95 -6.87
CA LYS A 8 34.47 25.31 -5.89
C LYS A 8 35.07 24.03 -5.32
N HIS A 9 35.78 23.27 -6.14
CA HIS A 9 36.35 21.99 -5.71
C HIS A 9 37.59 22.16 -4.82
N SER A 10 38.54 23.01 -5.23
CA SER A 10 39.82 23.13 -4.54
C SER A 10 39.87 24.25 -3.49
N ASN A 11 38.76 25.01 -3.29
CA ASN A 11 38.74 26.27 -2.54
C ASN A 11 39.84 27.29 -2.96
N GLN A 12 40.48 27.06 -4.11
CA GLN A 12 41.51 27.93 -4.66
C GLN A 12 40.81 29.13 -5.31
N LYS A 13 40.99 30.31 -4.70
CA LYS A 13 40.41 31.58 -5.19
C LYS A 13 41.01 32.06 -6.53
N THR A 14 42.10 31.44 -7.00
CA THR A 14 42.96 32.00 -8.06
C THR A 14 42.80 31.36 -9.44
N THR A 15 41.95 30.33 -9.62
CA THR A 15 41.75 29.74 -10.96
C THR A 15 40.94 30.70 -11.83
N ASN A 16 41.58 31.36 -12.81
CA ASN A 16 40.91 32.26 -13.75
C ASN A 16 40.58 31.57 -15.07
N ILE A 17 39.79 32.23 -15.91
CA ILE A 17 39.42 31.72 -17.24
C ILE A 17 40.67 31.53 -18.11
N SER A 18 41.66 32.41 -17.96
CA SER A 18 42.97 32.32 -18.60
C SER A 18 43.73 31.03 -18.29
N ASN A 19 43.40 30.35 -17.20
CA ASN A 19 44.05 29.12 -16.78
C ASN A 19 43.40 27.87 -17.41
N VAL A 20 42.32 28.04 -18.16
CA VAL A 20 41.68 26.96 -18.92
C VAL A 20 42.11 27.09 -20.37
N LEU A 21 43.06 26.26 -20.77
CA LEU A 21 43.58 26.21 -22.13
C LEU A 21 42.71 25.27 -22.95
N LEU A 22 42.24 25.74 -24.11
CA LEU A 22 41.54 24.89 -25.08
C LEU A 22 42.52 24.41 -26.14
N CYS A 23 42.44 23.13 -26.48
CA CYS A 23 43.29 22.48 -27.48
C CYS A 23 42.43 21.70 -28.47
N ASN A 24 42.87 21.63 -29.72
CA ASN A 24 42.28 20.80 -30.77
C ASN A 24 40.75 20.99 -30.90
N VAL A 25 40.34 22.22 -31.19
CA VAL A 25 38.93 22.59 -31.40
C VAL A 25 38.51 22.16 -32.80
N THR A 26 37.38 21.44 -32.88
CA THR A 26 36.80 20.93 -34.13
C THR A 26 35.49 21.62 -34.47
N GLU A 27 35.08 21.55 -35.73
CA GLU A 27 33.82 22.13 -36.22
C GLU A 27 32.57 21.50 -35.57
N ARG A 28 32.64 20.21 -35.19
CA ARG A 28 31.58 19.50 -34.45
C ARG A 28 31.52 19.83 -32.94
N VAL A 29 32.17 20.92 -32.51
CA VAL A 29 32.22 21.38 -31.10
C VAL A 29 32.80 20.30 -30.17
N SER A 30 33.84 19.60 -30.63
CA SER A 30 34.70 18.80 -29.75
C SER A 30 36.03 19.52 -29.54
N PHE A 31 36.48 19.57 -28.29
CA PHE A 31 37.73 20.20 -27.91
C PHE A 31 38.29 19.54 -26.65
N TRP A 32 39.61 19.58 -26.52
CA TRP A 32 40.30 19.22 -25.29
C TRP A 32 40.49 20.48 -24.46
N PHE A 33 40.50 20.33 -23.14
CA PHE A 33 40.86 21.43 -22.25
C PHE A 33 41.83 20.97 -21.18
N VAL A 34 42.74 21.85 -20.83
CA VAL A 34 43.73 21.65 -19.77
C VAL A 34 43.59 22.78 -18.76
N VAL A 35 43.59 22.44 -17.47
CA VAL A 35 43.55 23.42 -16.39
C VAL A 35 44.94 23.57 -15.80
N THR A 36 45.45 24.80 -15.76
CA THR A 36 46.72 25.13 -15.13
C THR A 36 46.50 25.87 -13.81
N ASN A 37 47.50 25.82 -12.93
CA ASN A 37 47.49 26.63 -11.72
C ASN A 37 48.21 27.97 -11.95
N SER A 38 47.58 29.07 -11.52
CA SER A 38 48.18 30.41 -11.58
C SER A 38 49.20 30.66 -10.46
N SER A 39 49.16 29.90 -9.36
CA SER A 39 50.06 30.12 -8.21
C SER A 39 51.42 29.41 -8.36
N ALA A 40 51.51 28.41 -9.23
CA ALA A 40 52.72 27.64 -9.48
C ALA A 40 52.92 27.56 -10.99
N ASN A 41 53.70 28.50 -11.54
CA ASN A 41 54.18 28.62 -12.93
C ASN A 41 53.78 27.43 -13.84
N THR A 42 52.58 27.50 -14.42
CA THR A 42 52.09 26.58 -15.47
C THR A 42 52.05 25.09 -15.13
N ALA A 43 52.09 24.70 -13.86
CA ALA A 43 51.86 23.32 -13.47
C ALA A 43 50.42 22.91 -13.83
N ALA A 44 50.28 21.87 -14.65
CA ALA A 44 49.00 21.29 -15.01
C ALA A 44 48.37 20.66 -13.75
N VAL A 45 47.09 20.95 -13.51
CA VAL A 45 46.35 20.36 -12.41
C VAL A 45 46.15 18.86 -12.70
N PRO A 46 46.30 17.98 -11.71
CA PRO A 46 46.03 16.55 -11.89
C PRO A 46 44.65 16.30 -12.47
N ARG A 47 44.57 15.35 -13.41
CA ARG A 47 43.31 14.98 -14.07
C ARG A 47 42.25 14.51 -13.07
N SER A 48 42.64 13.81 -12.01
CA SER A 48 41.73 13.35 -10.94
C SER A 48 40.94 14.50 -10.31
N ASP A 49 41.61 15.62 -10.08
CA ASP A 49 41.02 16.78 -9.40
C ASP A 49 40.10 17.54 -10.35
N VAL A 50 40.49 17.65 -11.62
CA VAL A 50 39.64 18.20 -12.67
C VAL A 50 38.38 17.34 -12.86
N GLU A 51 38.55 16.02 -12.90
CA GLU A 51 37.44 15.08 -13.01
C GLU A 51 36.47 15.23 -11.83
N ALA A 52 36.97 15.22 -10.60
CA ALA A 52 36.16 15.41 -9.39
C ALA A 52 35.45 16.77 -9.38
N ALA A 53 36.13 17.84 -9.79
CA ALA A 53 35.57 19.18 -9.86
C ALA A 53 34.39 19.28 -10.85
N ILE A 54 34.57 18.72 -12.05
CA ILE A 54 33.54 18.67 -13.09
C ILE A 54 32.38 17.80 -12.63
N ARG A 55 32.66 16.62 -12.07
CA ARG A 55 31.65 15.68 -11.56
C ARG A 55 30.74 16.32 -10.51
N ASN A 56 31.31 17.03 -9.55
CA ASN A 56 30.55 17.70 -8.48
C ASN A 56 29.72 18.90 -8.97
N ASN A 57 30.06 19.48 -10.13
CA ASN A 57 29.38 20.65 -10.68
C ASN A 57 28.63 20.34 -11.98
N ARG A 58 28.49 19.07 -12.35
CA ARG A 58 27.99 18.66 -13.67
C ARG A 58 26.56 19.13 -13.93
N HIS A 59 25.67 19.00 -12.95
CA HIS A 59 24.32 19.58 -13.01
C HIS A 59 24.38 21.05 -13.42
N ARG A 60 25.21 21.86 -12.76
CA ARG A 60 25.22 23.31 -12.97
C ARG A 60 25.82 23.68 -14.31
N ILE A 61 26.83 22.95 -14.76
CA ILE A 61 27.42 23.11 -16.09
C ILE A 61 26.36 22.82 -17.16
N ASN A 62 25.68 21.69 -17.04
CA ASN A 62 24.61 21.27 -17.93
C ASN A 62 23.46 22.29 -17.98
N ALA A 63 23.00 22.74 -16.81
CA ALA A 63 21.95 23.75 -16.69
C ALA A 63 22.32 25.10 -17.33
N ALA A 64 23.60 25.50 -17.25
CA ALA A 64 24.06 26.76 -17.86
C ALA A 64 24.03 26.74 -19.39
N PHE A 65 24.09 25.55 -20.00
CA PHE A 65 24.03 25.37 -21.46
C PHE A 65 22.71 24.77 -21.95
N LEU A 66 21.74 24.52 -21.06
CA LEU A 66 20.49 23.81 -21.38
C LEU A 66 20.75 22.44 -22.04
N LEU A 67 21.85 21.78 -21.66
CA LEU A 67 22.27 20.48 -22.19
C LEU A 67 22.09 19.39 -21.13
N ASN A 68 21.84 18.16 -21.58
CA ASN A 68 21.69 16.98 -20.73
C ASN A 68 23.00 16.18 -20.66
N TYR A 69 23.04 15.18 -19.79
CA TYR A 69 24.20 14.31 -19.59
C TYR A 69 24.65 13.60 -20.88
N ASP A 70 23.73 13.39 -21.82
CA ASP A 70 23.97 12.71 -23.09
C ASP A 70 24.44 13.66 -24.20
N THR A 71 24.08 14.94 -24.14
CA THR A 71 24.46 15.94 -25.15
C THR A 71 25.74 16.69 -24.80
N LEU A 72 26.09 16.79 -23.51
CA LEU A 72 27.39 17.28 -23.03
C LEU A 72 28.14 16.12 -22.35
N GLN A 73 28.93 15.42 -23.15
CA GLN A 73 29.70 14.26 -22.70
C GLN A 73 31.14 14.65 -22.35
N PHE A 74 31.59 14.17 -21.21
CA PHE A 74 33.00 14.16 -20.85
C PHE A 74 33.51 12.73 -21.01
N LEU A 75 34.14 12.41 -22.16
CA LEU A 75 34.53 11.06 -22.57
C LEU A 75 35.35 10.27 -21.53
N GLN A 76 35.99 10.98 -20.61
CA GLN A 76 36.95 10.44 -19.66
C GLN A 76 36.54 10.60 -18.20
N ILE A 77 35.32 11.06 -17.94
CA ILE A 77 34.75 11.24 -16.59
C ILE A 77 33.59 10.27 -16.44
N LEU A 78 33.77 9.23 -15.63
CA LEU A 78 32.72 8.24 -15.43
C LEU A 78 31.52 8.91 -14.78
N THR A 79 30.35 8.80 -15.42
CA THR A 79 29.05 9.24 -14.92
C THR A 79 28.71 8.49 -13.63
N THR A 80 29.21 8.95 -12.48
CA THR A 80 28.59 8.61 -11.20
C THR A 80 27.31 9.43 -11.09
N LEU A 81 26.29 9.08 -11.88
CA LEU A 81 24.93 9.35 -11.44
C LEU A 81 24.83 8.58 -10.13
N ALA A 82 24.77 9.29 -8.99
CA ALA A 82 24.24 8.68 -7.80
C ALA A 82 22.89 8.08 -8.24
N PRO A 83 22.68 6.76 -8.07
CA PRO A 83 21.48 6.12 -8.56
C PRO A 83 20.28 6.89 -8.01
N PRO A 84 19.22 7.11 -8.82
CA PRO A 84 17.98 7.66 -8.31
C PRO A 84 17.65 6.95 -7.00
N VAL A 85 17.40 7.71 -5.93
CA VAL A 85 17.11 7.14 -4.61
C VAL A 85 15.95 6.17 -4.81
N GLU A 86 16.26 4.87 -4.87
CA GLU A 86 15.24 3.86 -5.01
C GLU A 86 14.42 3.96 -3.73
N GLN A 87 13.15 4.30 -3.88
CA GLN A 87 12.24 4.35 -2.76
C GLN A 87 12.26 2.96 -2.11
N SER A 88 12.70 2.90 -0.85
CA SER A 88 13.04 1.67 -0.12
C SER A 88 11.89 0.66 0.03
N THR A 89 10.71 0.99 -0.50
CA THR A 89 9.54 0.11 -0.54
C THR A 89 8.88 0.19 -1.92
N PRO A 90 8.68 -0.95 -2.62
CA PRO A 90 7.92 -0.98 -3.85
C PRO A 90 6.51 -0.44 -3.63
N THR A 91 6.07 0.52 -4.45
CA THR A 91 4.76 1.20 -4.31
C THR A 91 3.59 0.21 -4.29
N TRP A 92 3.70 -0.91 -5.00
CA TRP A 92 2.68 -1.96 -5.04
C TRP A 92 2.42 -2.62 -3.69
N LEU A 93 3.44 -2.70 -2.83
CA LEU A 93 3.36 -3.31 -1.50
C LEU A 93 2.49 -2.47 -0.55
N ILE A 94 2.53 -1.16 -0.70
CA ILE A 94 1.67 -0.21 0.03
C ILE A 94 0.21 -0.37 -0.42
N VAL A 95 -0.01 -0.43 -1.75
CA VAL A 95 -1.36 -0.62 -2.31
C VAL A 95 -1.95 -1.97 -1.86
N PHE A 96 -1.16 -3.04 -1.90
CA PHE A 96 -1.57 -4.36 -1.44
C PHE A 96 -1.97 -4.37 0.03
N GLY A 97 -1.18 -3.74 0.90
CA GLY A 97 -1.48 -3.65 2.34
C GLY A 97 -2.80 -2.92 2.63
N VAL A 98 -3.07 -1.82 1.93
CA VAL A 98 -4.32 -1.07 2.10
C VAL A 98 -5.53 -1.90 1.64
N VAL A 99 -5.43 -2.54 0.48
CA VAL A 99 -6.52 -3.37 -0.07
C VAL A 99 -6.82 -4.56 0.85
N LEU A 100 -5.79 -5.28 1.32
CA LEU A 100 -5.99 -6.37 2.28
C LEU A 100 -6.62 -5.90 3.59
N SER A 101 -6.21 -4.75 4.12
CA SER A 101 -6.78 -4.19 5.34
C SER A 101 -8.28 -3.91 5.21
N ILE A 102 -8.70 -3.31 4.09
CA ILE A 102 -10.12 -3.04 3.80
C ILE A 102 -10.92 -4.35 3.68
N ILE A 103 -10.37 -5.36 3.01
CA ILE A 103 -11.03 -6.67 2.86
C ILE A 103 -11.21 -7.34 4.22
N VAL A 104 -10.17 -7.37 5.05
CA VAL A 104 -10.22 -7.97 6.40
C VAL A 104 -11.22 -7.22 7.28
N ALA A 105 -11.18 -5.89 7.28
CA ALA A 105 -12.13 -5.07 8.03
C ALA A 105 -13.58 -5.33 7.58
N GLY A 106 -13.82 -5.44 6.27
CA GLY A 106 -15.12 -5.79 5.71
C GLY A 106 -15.63 -7.16 6.16
N ILE A 107 -14.77 -8.18 6.15
CA ILE A 107 -15.13 -9.53 6.62
C ILE A 107 -15.47 -9.51 8.12
N VAL A 108 -14.65 -8.88 8.95
CA VAL A 108 -14.89 -8.78 10.40
C VAL A 108 -16.20 -8.05 10.68
N TYR A 109 -16.48 -6.96 9.96
CA TYR A 109 -17.74 -6.23 10.08
C TYR A 109 -18.94 -7.09 9.70
N LEU A 110 -18.87 -7.85 8.59
CA LEU A 110 -19.95 -8.74 8.17
C LEU A 110 -20.22 -9.86 9.18
N VAL A 111 -19.17 -10.48 9.72
CA VAL A 111 -19.31 -11.55 10.73
C VAL A 111 -19.91 -11.00 12.02
N THR A 112 -19.40 -9.88 12.54
CA THR A 112 -19.91 -9.27 13.77
C THR A 112 -21.33 -8.76 13.62
N SER A 113 -21.66 -8.16 12.46
CA SER A 113 -23.02 -7.74 12.12
C SER A 113 -23.98 -8.92 12.04
N GLY A 114 -23.61 -10.00 11.33
CA GLY A 114 -24.44 -11.20 11.21
C GLY A 114 -24.71 -11.87 12.57
N ILE A 115 -23.70 -11.95 13.44
CA ILE A 115 -23.87 -12.47 14.80
C ILE A 115 -24.77 -11.55 15.64
N ARG A 116 -24.57 -10.23 15.56
CA ARG A 116 -25.36 -9.25 16.31
C ARG A 116 -26.83 -9.23 15.85
N GLN A 117 -27.06 -9.34 14.55
CA GLN A 117 -28.40 -9.45 13.96
C GLN A 117 -29.09 -10.73 14.44
N ARG A 118 -28.42 -11.89 14.36
CA ARG A 118 -28.98 -13.15 14.85
C ARG A 118 -29.29 -13.13 16.35
N ARG A 119 -28.45 -12.46 17.16
CA ARG A 119 -28.71 -12.28 18.59
C ARG A 119 -29.89 -11.34 18.86
N ARG A 120 -30.07 -10.29 18.06
CA ARG A 120 -31.23 -9.39 18.17
C ARG A 120 -32.53 -10.07 17.76
N SER A 121 -32.53 -10.78 16.64
CA SER A 121 -33.70 -11.52 16.17
C SER A 121 -34.14 -12.63 17.13
N LYS A 122 -33.22 -13.24 17.89
CA LYS A 122 -33.57 -14.20 18.95
C LYS A 122 -34.24 -13.55 20.15
N LYS A 123 -33.70 -12.41 20.62
CA LYS A 123 -34.30 -11.65 21.72
C LYS A 123 -35.68 -11.10 21.36
N GLU A 124 -35.83 -10.61 20.13
CA GLU A 124 -37.12 -10.14 19.61
C GLU A 124 -38.16 -11.27 19.48
N HIS A 125 -37.72 -12.52 19.26
CA HIS A 125 -38.61 -13.69 19.23
C HIS A 125 -39.01 -14.13 20.64
N GLU A 126 -38.06 -14.21 21.57
CA GLU A 126 -38.31 -14.55 22.98
C GLU A 126 -39.24 -13.51 23.64
N GLU A 127 -39.02 -12.22 23.40
CA GLU A 127 -39.89 -11.13 23.91
C GLU A 127 -41.30 -11.16 23.27
N ARG A 128 -41.44 -11.63 22.03
CA ARG A 128 -42.73 -11.77 21.37
C ARG A 128 -43.50 -13.00 21.87
N GLU A 129 -42.83 -14.13 22.06
CA GLU A 129 -43.44 -15.35 22.62
C GLU A 129 -43.91 -15.13 24.07
N GLU A 130 -43.12 -14.44 24.90
CA GLU A 130 -43.51 -14.09 26.27
C GLU A 130 -44.72 -13.14 26.31
N LEU A 131 -44.81 -12.20 25.35
CA LEU A 131 -45.95 -11.28 25.23
C LEU A 131 -47.22 -11.99 24.74
N GLU A 132 -47.08 -12.94 23.82
CA GLU A 132 -48.18 -13.75 23.27
C GLU A 132 -48.72 -14.74 24.32
N GLU A 133 -47.85 -15.43 25.08
CA GLU A 133 -48.24 -16.31 26.19
C GLU A 133 -48.98 -15.54 27.31
N LYS A 134 -48.50 -14.34 27.64
CA LYS A 134 -49.14 -13.46 28.63
C LYS A 134 -50.50 -12.91 28.14
N CYS A 135 -50.66 -12.73 26.84
CA CYS A 135 -51.92 -12.30 26.23
C CYS A 135 -52.95 -13.45 26.22
N GLU A 136 -52.54 -14.66 25.83
CA GLU A 136 -53.40 -15.84 25.82
C GLU A 136 -53.85 -16.28 27.21
N THR A 137 -52.97 -16.20 28.21
CA THR A 137 -53.32 -16.49 29.62
C THR A 137 -54.31 -15.47 30.21
N ALA A 138 -54.21 -14.19 29.83
CA ALA A 138 -55.19 -13.18 30.20
C ALA A 138 -56.56 -13.43 29.54
N ILE A 139 -56.58 -13.85 28.27
CA ILE A 139 -57.82 -14.13 27.52
C ILE A 139 -58.52 -15.42 28.00
N THR A 140 -57.75 -16.46 28.35
CA THR A 140 -58.30 -17.73 28.87
C THR A 140 -58.85 -17.60 30.30
N MET A 141 -58.27 -16.73 31.12
CA MET A 141 -58.80 -16.42 32.46
C MET A 141 -60.13 -15.64 32.41
N GLU A 142 -60.40 -14.93 31.32
CA GLU A 142 -61.61 -14.11 31.14
C GLU A 142 -62.84 -14.93 30.68
N ASN A 143 -62.66 -16.05 29.96
CA ASN A 143 -63.74 -16.71 29.19
C ASN A 143 -63.92 -18.24 29.44
N GLY A 144 -63.75 -18.75 30.66
CA GLY A 144 -63.89 -20.20 30.92
C GLY A 144 -64.70 -20.57 32.16
N ILE A 145 -65.87 -21.18 31.96
CA ILE A 145 -66.68 -21.84 33.00
C ILE A 145 -65.89 -23.06 33.55
N PRO A 146 -65.81 -23.29 34.87
CA PRO A 146 -65.06 -24.41 35.42
C PRO A 146 -65.81 -25.72 35.19
N CYS A 147 -65.26 -26.60 34.36
CA CYS A 147 -65.69 -28.00 34.30
C CYS A 147 -65.04 -28.76 35.46
N ASP A 148 -65.86 -29.10 36.45
CA ASP A 148 -65.52 -30.01 37.53
C ASP A 148 -65.43 -31.48 37.05
N ALA A 149 -64.46 -32.18 37.64
CA ALA A 149 -64.26 -33.63 37.69
C ALA A 149 -63.87 -34.36 36.38
N LEU A 150 -62.70 -35.00 36.39
CA LEU A 150 -62.65 -36.46 36.43
C LEU A 150 -61.31 -36.98 36.97
N ASP A 151 -61.47 -37.86 37.95
CA ASP A 151 -60.51 -38.49 38.85
C ASP A 151 -59.45 -39.35 38.11
N LEU A 152 -58.18 -39.07 38.37
CA LEU A 152 -57.01 -39.78 37.85
C LEU A 152 -56.81 -41.10 38.62
N LYS A 153 -57.71 -42.09 38.48
CA LYS A 153 -57.41 -43.44 39.02
C LYS A 153 -58.25 -44.61 38.48
N ALA A 154 -58.00 -45.01 37.23
CA ALA A 154 -58.18 -46.38 36.74
C ALA A 154 -57.33 -46.49 35.45
N GLY A 155 -56.36 -47.38 35.28
CA GLY A 155 -56.45 -48.81 35.53
C GLY A 155 -56.89 -49.52 34.25
N GLN A 156 -55.90 -50.02 33.49
CA GLN A 156 -55.98 -51.14 32.53
C GLN A 156 -55.91 -50.84 31.01
N ILE A 157 -54.83 -51.38 30.43
CA ILE A 157 -54.40 -51.55 29.04
C ILE A 157 -55.44 -52.23 28.12
N ASN A 158 -55.30 -52.06 26.79
CA ASN A 158 -55.37 -53.17 25.83
C ASN A 158 -54.86 -52.78 24.42
N GLY A 159 -53.91 -53.56 23.90
CA GLY A 159 -53.49 -53.53 22.51
C GLY A 159 -54.48 -54.28 21.63
N VAL A 160 -55.15 -53.53 20.75
CA VAL A 160 -55.96 -53.94 19.59
C VAL A 160 -55.98 -52.63 18.80
N TYR A 161 -55.24 -52.43 17.70
CA TYR A 161 -55.41 -52.98 16.37
C TYR A 161 -54.05 -53.03 15.67
N ALA A 162 -53.53 -54.24 15.51
CA ALA A 162 -52.85 -54.62 14.28
C ALA A 162 -53.91 -54.77 13.18
N ALA A 163 -53.52 -54.46 11.94
CA ALA A 163 -54.13 -54.80 10.65
C ALA A 163 -54.72 -53.63 9.83
N ALA A 164 -54.36 -53.68 8.54
CA ALA A 164 -54.81 -52.90 7.37
C ALA A 164 -54.16 -51.52 7.21
N ASP A 165 -53.46 -51.17 6.14
CA ASP A 165 -53.00 -51.82 4.90
C ASP A 165 -51.76 -50.99 4.51
N ASP A 166 -50.59 -51.58 4.25
CA ASP A 166 -50.18 -52.10 2.95
C ASP A 166 -50.40 -51.13 1.76
N GLU A 167 -49.37 -51.07 0.91
CA GLU A 167 -49.35 -50.50 -0.43
C GLU A 167 -49.02 -48.99 -0.60
N ARG A 168 -47.79 -48.76 -1.08
CA ARG A 168 -47.48 -47.98 -2.32
C ARG A 168 -47.59 -46.44 -2.20
N PHE A 169 -46.59 -45.62 -2.55
CA PHE A 169 -45.66 -45.67 -3.67
C PHE A 169 -44.37 -44.89 -3.36
N THR A 170 -43.26 -45.41 -3.87
CA THR A 170 -41.93 -44.82 -3.98
C THR A 170 -41.87 -43.58 -4.88
N PRO A 171 -40.82 -42.74 -4.72
CA PRO A 171 -40.62 -41.48 -5.44
C PRO A 171 -39.91 -41.68 -6.79
N LEU A 172 -40.23 -40.82 -7.77
CA LEU A 172 -39.34 -40.35 -8.85
C LEU A 172 -39.75 -38.91 -9.22
#